data_AF-A0A7V3FD15-F1
#
_entry.id   AF-A0A7V3FD15-F1
#
_cell.length_a   1.000
_cell.length_b   1.000
_cell.length_c   1.000
_cell.angle_alpha   90.00
_cell.angle_beta   90.00
_cell.angle_gamma   90.00
#
_symmetry.space_group_name_H-M   'P 1'
#
loop_
_entity.id
_entity.type
_entity.pdbx_description
1 polymer ?
#
loop_
_entity_poly.entity_id
_entity_poly.type
_entity_poly.pdbx_seq_one_letter_code
_entity_poly.pdbx_strand_id
1 'polypeptide(L)'
;MGEHIPAFKTREEEADFWQKTGLDQLAPGQLEAVEVERPSRPLSVTFAVRFDPETVERLRAVARSQGVGPTQLVRRWVLERLRIERVAGSLASRPGEYQELESILRQRVLETLMEQIPQAVEAAMQEVLDRADQERRAL
;
A
#
# COMPACT_ATOMS: atom_id res chain seq x y z
N MET A 1 -32.40 -2.42 34.55
CA MET A 1 -32.19 -3.57 33.64
C MET A 1 -32.14 -2.98 32.25
N GLY A 2 -30.99 -3.05 31.56
CA GLY A 2 -30.87 -2.55 30.20
C GLY A 2 -31.72 -3.37 29.24
N GLU A 3 -32.36 -2.71 28.29
CA GLU A 3 -33.26 -3.34 27.33
C GLU A 3 -32.45 -4.25 26.40
N HIS A 4 -32.77 -5.54 26.37
CA HIS A 4 -32.04 -6.52 25.58
C HIS A 4 -32.25 -6.27 24.07
N ILE A 5 -31.16 -6.29 23.29
CA ILE A 5 -31.22 -6.18 21.82
C ILE A 5 -32.15 -7.29 21.27
N PRO A 6 -33.19 -6.95 20.49
CA PRO A 6 -34.14 -7.94 19.96
C PRO A 6 -33.50 -8.89 18.95
N ALA A 7 -34.07 -10.09 18.81
CA ALA A 7 -33.75 -10.97 17.69
C ALA A 7 -34.55 -10.52 16.45
N PHE A 8 -33.86 -9.96 15.45
CA PHE A 8 -34.48 -9.47 14.21
C PHE A 8 -34.77 -10.62 13.24
N LYS A 9 -35.88 -10.53 12.50
CA LYS A 9 -36.24 -11.53 11.48
C LYS A 9 -35.73 -11.13 10.10
N THR A 10 -35.57 -9.83 9.86
CA THR A 10 -35.09 -9.28 8.60
C THR A 10 -34.04 -8.18 8.84
N ARG A 11 -33.21 -7.92 7.81
CA ARG A 11 -32.22 -6.83 7.84
C ARG A 11 -32.88 -5.45 7.86
N GLU A 12 -34.07 -5.32 7.28
CA GLU A 12 -34.83 -4.06 7.25
C GLU A 12 -35.33 -3.70 8.65
N GLU A 13 -35.83 -4.68 9.41
CA GLU A 13 -36.21 -4.48 10.82
C GLU A 13 -35.02 -4.06 11.69
N GLU A 14 -33.86 -4.68 11.46
CA GLU A 14 -32.62 -4.33 12.17
C GLU A 14 -32.16 -2.89 11.85
N ALA A 15 -32.18 -2.50 10.58
CA ALA A 15 -31.82 -1.14 10.16
C ALA A 15 -32.75 -0.09 10.76
N ASP A 16 -34.06 -0.34 10.73
CA ASP A 16 -35.08 0.53 11.33
C ASP A 16 -34.90 0.67 12.84
N PHE A 17 -34.51 -0.41 13.52
CA PHE A 17 -34.22 -0.41 14.95
C PHE A 17 -33.01 0.47 15.27
N TRP A 18 -31.86 0.25 14.60
CA TRP A 18 -30.65 1.04 14.84
C TRP A 18 -30.80 2.51 14.45
N GLN A 19 -31.70 2.82 13.51
CA GLN A 19 -31.99 4.20 13.14
C GLN A 19 -32.82 4.94 14.20
N LYS A 20 -33.69 4.22 14.92
CA LYS A 20 -34.61 4.78 15.92
C LYS A 20 -34.06 4.71 17.33
N THR A 21 -33.25 3.70 17.64
CA THR A 21 -32.75 3.39 18.98
C THR A 21 -31.27 3.73 19.10
N GLY A 22 -30.96 4.75 19.91
CA GLY A 22 -29.59 5.14 20.23
C GLY A 22 -28.93 4.20 21.24
N LEU A 23 -27.59 4.13 21.21
CA LEU A 23 -26.78 3.34 22.15
C LEU A 23 -26.97 3.79 23.61
N ASP A 24 -27.28 5.07 23.82
CA ASP A 24 -27.59 5.68 25.10
C ASP A 24 -28.87 5.12 25.74
N GLN A 25 -29.84 4.72 24.91
CA GLN A 25 -31.10 4.12 25.35
C GLN A 25 -30.93 2.63 25.65
N LEU A 26 -30.07 1.94 24.90
CA LEU A 26 -29.79 0.51 25.09
C LEU A 26 -28.95 0.22 26.34
N ALA A 27 -27.97 1.08 26.62
CA ALA A 27 -26.99 0.87 27.67
C ALA A 27 -26.92 2.08 28.63
N PRO A 28 -28.05 2.49 29.25
CA PRO A 28 -28.10 3.68 30.07
C PRO A 28 -27.19 3.52 31.29
N GLY A 29 -26.25 4.45 31.45
CA GLY A 29 -25.25 4.42 32.52
C GLY A 29 -24.13 3.40 32.35
N GLN A 30 -24.07 2.69 31.20
CA GLN A 30 -22.95 1.83 30.82
C GLN A 30 -22.03 2.48 29.80
N LEU A 31 -22.44 3.62 29.24
CA LEU A 31 -21.60 4.44 28.37
C LEU A 31 -20.75 5.38 29.22
N GLU A 32 -19.45 5.30 29.03
CA GLU A 32 -18.50 6.26 29.57
C GLU A 32 -18.04 7.19 28.45
N ALA A 33 -18.01 8.49 28.72
CA ALA A 33 -17.46 9.46 27.80
C ALA A 33 -15.93 9.25 27.75
N VAL A 34 -15.42 8.79 26.62
CA VAL A 34 -13.98 8.68 26.39
C VAL A 34 -13.49 10.02 25.83
N GLU A 35 -12.54 10.64 26.52
CA GLU A 35 -11.76 11.73 25.92
C GLU A 35 -10.90 11.16 24.80
N VAL A 36 -11.34 11.38 23.56
CA VAL A 36 -10.52 11.07 22.40
C VAL A 36 -9.52 12.20 22.25
N GLU A 37 -8.30 11.98 22.76
CA GLU A 37 -7.18 12.86 22.43
C GLU A 37 -6.97 12.82 20.92
N ARG A 38 -7.19 13.97 20.25
CA ARG A 38 -6.71 14.10 18.87
C ARG A 38 -5.19 13.92 18.91
N PRO A 39 -4.59 13.17 17.98
CA PRO A 39 -3.15 13.09 17.88
C PRO A 39 -2.57 14.51 17.90
N SER A 40 -1.71 14.80 18.87
CA SER A 40 -1.10 16.14 19.04
C SER A 40 -0.24 16.56 17.85
N ARG A 41 0.02 15.64 16.92
CA ARG A 41 0.81 15.81 15.71
C ARG A 41 0.12 15.12 14.54
N PRO A 42 0.20 15.69 13.32
CA PRO A 42 -0.31 15.01 12.15
C PRO A 42 0.37 13.64 12.01
N LEU A 43 -0.43 12.59 11.79
CA LEU A 43 0.03 11.20 11.62
C LEU A 43 0.84 10.98 10.33
N SER A 44 1.00 12.02 9.52
CA SER A 44 1.72 12.00 8.24
C SER A 44 2.40 13.33 7.97
N VAL A 45 3.55 13.27 7.31
CA VAL A 45 4.32 14.44 6.84
C VAL A 45 4.29 14.49 5.31
N THR A 46 4.13 15.68 4.74
CA THR A 46 4.19 15.91 3.30
C THR A 46 5.64 16.05 2.84
N PHE A 47 6.03 15.25 1.84
CA PHE A 47 7.34 15.34 1.18
C PHE A 47 7.13 15.65 -0.31
N ALA A 48 7.68 16.78 -0.77
CA ALA A 48 7.51 17.23 -2.16
C ALA A 48 8.73 16.82 -3.01
N VAL A 49 8.47 16.13 -4.13
CA VAL A 49 9.49 15.73 -5.12
C VAL A 49 9.12 16.35 -6.47
N ARG A 50 10.13 16.87 -7.18
CA ARG A 50 9.96 17.41 -8.53
C ARG A 50 10.29 16.35 -9.56
N PHE A 51 9.43 16.22 -10.55
CA PHE A 51 9.62 15.39 -11.74
C PHE A 51 9.41 16.25 -12.98
N ASP A 52 10.03 15.87 -14.08
CA ASP A 52 9.71 16.46 -15.38
C ASP A 52 8.28 16.07 -15.82
N PRO A 53 7.65 16.84 -16.73
CA PRO A 53 6.27 16.59 -17.15
C PRO A 53 6.06 15.20 -17.78
N GLU A 54 7.04 14.68 -18.51
CA GLU A 54 6.94 13.38 -19.18
C GLU A 54 6.88 12.24 -18.14
N THR A 55 7.73 12.30 -17.12
CA THR A 55 7.72 11.36 -16.00
C THR A 55 6.38 11.39 -15.25
N VAL A 56 5.79 12.58 -15.05
CA VAL A 56 4.47 12.70 -14.40
C VAL A 56 3.37 12.02 -15.22
N GLU A 57 3.39 12.16 -16.54
CA GLU A 57 2.42 11.49 -17.41
C GLU A 57 2.58 9.97 -17.40
N ARG A 58 3.83 9.47 -17.41
CA ARG A 58 4.12 8.03 -17.26
C ARG A 58 3.59 7.50 -15.93
N LEU A 59 3.83 8.21 -14.82
CA LEU A 59 3.30 7.85 -13.51
C LEU A 59 1.77 7.78 -13.50
N ARG A 60 1.09 8.76 -14.13
CA ARG A 60 -0.37 8.77 -14.25
C ARG A 60 -0.89 7.59 -15.05
N ALA A 61 -0.22 7.24 -16.15
CA ALA A 61 -0.60 6.10 -16.98
C ALA A 61 -0.52 4.78 -16.20
N VAL A 62 0.59 4.56 -15.48
CA VAL A 62 0.78 3.36 -14.65
C VAL A 62 -0.21 3.32 -13.47
N ALA A 63 -0.48 4.46 -12.83
CA ALA A 63 -1.42 4.51 -11.72
C ALA A 63 -2.86 4.17 -12.19
N ARG A 64 -3.26 4.68 -13.37
CA ARG A 64 -4.56 4.38 -13.98
C ARG A 64 -4.72 2.90 -14.31
N SER A 65 -3.70 2.24 -14.88
CA SER A 65 -3.79 0.80 -15.18
C SER A 65 -3.93 -0.07 -13.92
N GLN A 66 -3.50 0.44 -12.76
CA GLN A 66 -3.62 -0.22 -11.46
C GLN A 66 -4.82 0.26 -10.61
N GLY A 67 -5.66 1.15 -11.13
CA GLY A 67 -6.83 1.68 -10.41
C GLY A 67 -6.47 2.54 -9.18
N VAL A 68 -5.28 3.13 -9.13
CA VAL A 68 -4.82 3.96 -8.01
C VAL A 68 -4.48 5.38 -8.45
N GLY A 69 -4.47 6.32 -7.51
CA GLY A 69 -3.98 7.67 -7.77
C GLY A 69 -2.45 7.73 -7.88
N PRO A 70 -1.87 8.69 -8.64
CA PRO A 70 -0.42 8.81 -8.84
C PRO A 70 0.34 8.99 -7.53
N THR A 71 -0.18 9.77 -6.58
CA THR A 71 0.43 9.95 -5.26
C THR A 71 0.47 8.65 -4.45
N GLN A 72 -0.58 7.82 -4.55
CA GLN A 72 -0.65 6.52 -3.86
C GLN A 72 0.35 5.53 -4.46
N LEU A 73 0.51 5.53 -5.79
CA LEU A 73 1.51 4.72 -6.48
C LEU A 73 2.92 5.10 -6.04
N VAL A 74 3.25 6.40 -6.10
CA VAL A 74 4.58 6.90 -5.68
C VAL A 74 4.85 6.55 -4.22
N ARG A 75 3.88 6.77 -3.32
CA ARG A 75 4.01 6.39 -1.91
C ARG A 75 4.33 4.89 -1.75
N ARG A 76 3.61 4.03 -2.48
CA ARG A 76 3.82 2.58 -2.43
C ARG A 76 5.24 2.21 -2.87
N TRP A 77 5.67 2.70 -4.04
CA TRP A 77 7.01 2.44 -4.57
C TRP A 77 8.12 2.93 -3.65
N VAL A 78 7.96 4.11 -3.05
CA VAL A 78 8.94 4.63 -2.07
C VAL A 78 9.05 3.69 -0.86
N LEU A 79 7.91 3.23 -0.31
CA LEU A 79 7.92 2.30 0.82
C LEU A 79 8.53 0.94 0.47
N GLU A 80 8.23 0.41 -0.72
CA GLU A 80 8.82 -0.83 -1.24
C GLU A 80 10.33 -0.69 -1.39
N ARG A 81 10.80 0.42 -1.97
CA ARG A 81 12.23 0.67 -2.13
C ARG A 81 12.93 0.78 -0.78
N LEU A 82 12.37 1.51 0.18
CA LEU A 82 12.93 1.61 1.53
C LEU A 82 12.99 0.26 2.24
N ARG A 83 12.03 -0.64 1.99
CA ARG A 83 12.08 -2.01 2.52
C ARG A 83 13.23 -2.81 1.92
N ILE A 84 13.45 -2.69 0.61
CA ILE A 84 14.60 -3.32 -0.07
C ILE A 84 15.91 -2.78 0.51
N GLU A 85 16.06 -1.47 0.65
CA GLU A 85 17.24 -0.82 1.23
C GLU A 85 17.51 -1.30 2.67
N ARG A 86 16.47 -1.47 3.49
CA ARG A 86 16.60 -2.03 4.85
C ARG A 86 17.11 -3.48 4.82
N VAL A 87 16.55 -4.33 3.96
CA VAL A 87 16.93 -5.74 3.84
C VAL A 87 18.34 -5.89 3.24
N ALA A 88 18.68 -5.06 2.25
CA ALA A 88 19.99 -4.99 1.62
C ALA A 88 21.06 -4.29 2.51
N GLY A 89 20.70 -3.91 3.74
CA GLY A 89 21.62 -3.45 4.77
C GLY A 89 21.92 -1.95 4.80
N SER A 90 21.49 -1.12 3.84
CA SER A 90 21.88 0.31 3.81
C SER A 90 21.32 1.14 4.97
N LEU A 91 20.15 0.79 5.48
CA LEU A 91 19.54 1.39 6.67
C LEU A 91 19.80 0.58 7.96
N ALA A 92 20.51 -0.55 7.84
CA ALA A 92 20.81 -1.46 8.96
C ALA A 92 22.31 -1.53 9.30
N SER A 93 23.20 -0.96 8.47
CA SER A 93 24.65 -0.90 8.74
C SER A 93 24.91 -0.16 10.06
N ARG A 94 25.51 -0.86 11.02
CA ARG A 94 26.24 -0.23 12.11
C ARG A 94 27.52 0.39 11.54
N PRO A 95 28.01 1.52 12.06
CA PRO A 95 29.32 2.04 11.65
C PRO A 95 30.38 0.96 11.90
N GLY A 96 31.16 0.63 10.87
CA GLY A 96 32.13 -0.46 10.86
C GLY A 96 33.20 -0.25 9.80
N GLU A 97 34.31 -0.98 9.94
CA GLU A 97 35.57 -0.81 9.19
C GLU A 97 35.42 -0.96 7.66
N TYR A 98 34.32 -1.55 7.18
CA TYR A 98 34.06 -1.82 5.75
C TYR A 98 32.91 -1.02 5.13
N GLN A 99 32.47 0.08 5.76
CA GLN A 99 31.29 0.84 5.34
C GLN A 99 31.34 1.32 3.87
N GLU A 100 32.51 1.72 3.37
CA GLU A 100 32.68 2.14 1.97
C GLU A 100 32.58 0.96 0.99
N LEU A 101 33.27 -0.16 1.29
CA LEU A 101 33.24 -1.36 0.46
C LEU A 101 31.84 -1.97 0.39
N GLU A 102 31.14 -2.04 1.52
CA GLU A 102 29.75 -2.50 1.58
C GLU A 102 28.84 -1.63 0.71
N SER A 103 29.06 -0.31 0.70
CA SER A 103 28.27 0.63 -0.10
C SER A 103 28.52 0.44 -1.60
N ILE A 104 29.77 0.22 -2.01
CA ILE A 104 30.16 -0.04 -3.41
C ILE A 104 29.59 -1.38 -3.90
N LEU A 105 29.79 -2.46 -3.14
CA LEU A 105 29.27 -3.78 -3.51
C LEU A 105 27.74 -3.78 -3.57
N ARG A 106 27.08 -3.09 -2.64
CA ARG A 106 25.63 -2.91 -2.65
C ARG A 106 25.14 -2.18 -3.90
N GLN A 107 25.74 -1.04 -4.23
CA GLN A 107 25.37 -0.29 -5.42
C GLN A 107 25.46 -1.18 -6.66
N ARG A 108 26.57 -1.91 -6.79
CA ARG A 108 26.79 -2.85 -7.90
C ARG A 108 25.73 -3.96 -7.95
N VAL A 109 25.39 -4.57 -6.82
CA VAL A 109 24.37 -5.63 -6.74
C VAL A 109 22.99 -5.08 -7.08
N LEU A 110 22.61 -3.92 -6.52
CA LEU A 110 21.31 -3.32 -6.79
C LEU A 110 21.18 -2.87 -8.24
N GLU A 111 22.21 -2.26 -8.82
CA GLU A 111 22.25 -1.93 -10.25
C GLU A 111 22.08 -3.19 -11.09
N THR A 112 22.85 -4.24 -10.80
CA THR A 112 22.75 -5.52 -11.52
C THR A 112 21.34 -6.11 -11.41
N LEU A 113 20.75 -6.16 -10.21
CA LEU A 113 19.39 -6.67 -10.02
C LEU A 113 18.35 -5.80 -10.74
N MET A 114 18.50 -4.47 -10.70
CA MET A 114 17.57 -3.56 -11.36
C MET A 114 17.68 -3.57 -12.88
N GLU A 115 18.82 -3.95 -13.45
CA GLU A 115 18.97 -4.17 -14.89
C GLU A 115 18.43 -5.54 -15.32
N GLN A 116 18.77 -6.59 -14.58
CA GLN A 116 18.49 -7.97 -14.96
C GLN A 116 17.03 -8.36 -14.71
N ILE A 117 16.40 -7.88 -13.63
CA ILE A 117 15.03 -8.26 -13.29
C ILE A 117 14.01 -7.80 -14.34
N PRO A 118 13.99 -6.53 -14.81
CA PRO A 118 13.06 -6.09 -15.85
C PRO A 118 13.22 -6.89 -17.14
N GLN A 119 14.46 -7.15 -17.56
CA GLN A 119 14.74 -7.95 -18.76
C GLN A 119 14.20 -9.38 -18.63
N ALA A 120 14.40 -10.01 -17.47
CA ALA A 120 13.89 -11.34 -17.20
C ALA A 120 12.34 -11.37 -17.17
N VAL A 121 11.70 -10.35 -16.58
CA VAL A 121 10.24 -10.22 -16.54
C VAL A 121 9.66 -10.00 -17.93
N GLU A 122 10.27 -9.14 -18.74
CA GLU A 122 9.86 -8.87 -20.12
C GLU A 122 9.95 -10.13 -20.98
N ALA A 123 11.08 -10.85 -20.91
CA ALA A 123 11.27 -12.11 -21.62
C ALA A 123 10.21 -13.17 -21.22
N ALA A 124 9.97 -13.34 -19.92
CA ALA A 124 8.97 -14.27 -19.42
C ALA A 124 7.54 -13.89 -19.86
N MET A 125 7.21 -12.59 -19.85
CA MET A 125 5.90 -12.12 -20.29
C MET A 125 5.68 -12.30 -21.79
N GLN A 126 6.72 -12.06 -22.60
CA GLN A 126 6.66 -12.28 -24.04
C GLN A 126 6.43 -13.75 -24.37
N GLU A 127 7.12 -14.66 -23.68
CA GLU A 127 6.91 -16.10 -23.85
C GLU A 127 5.48 -16.54 -23.52
N VAL A 128 4.89 -15.99 -22.45
CA VAL A 128 3.49 -16.27 -22.07
C VAL A 128 2.52 -15.78 -23.15
N LEU A 129 2.73 -14.56 -23.68
CA LEU A 129 1.89 -13.99 -24.73
C LEU A 129 2.00 -14.79 -26.03
N ASP A 130 3.22 -15.15 -26.43
CA ASP A 130 3.47 -15.93 -27.65
C ASP A 130 2.78 -17.30 -27.58
N ARG A 131 2.82 -17.97 -26.41
CA ARG A 131 2.10 -19.23 -26.19
C ARG A 131 0.59 -19.04 -26.30
N ALA A 132 0.03 -17.99 -25.69
CA ALA A 132 -1.40 -17.71 -25.77
C ALA A 132 -1.88 -17.43 -27.21
N ASP A 133 -1.04 -16.76 -28.01
CA ASP A 133 -1.33 -16.50 -29.42
C ASP A 133 -1.25 -17.77 -30.29
N GLN A 134 -0.31 -18.67 -30.00
CA GLN A 134 -0.22 -19.97 -30.68
C GLN A 134 -1.46 -20.83 -30.43
N GLU A 135 -1.93 -20.90 -29.17
CA GLU A 135 -3.15 -21.63 -28.81
C GLU A 135 -4.39 -21.05 -29.51
N ARG A 136 -4.50 -19.73 -29.61
CA ARG A 136 -5.60 -19.07 -30.33
C ARG A 136 -5.61 -19.33 -31.84
N ARG A 137 -4.45 -19.54 -32.46
CA ARG A 137 -4.33 -19.84 -33.90
C ARG A 137 -4.59 -21.31 -34.25
N ALA A 138 -4.57 -22.19 -33.25
CA ALA A 138 -4.81 -23.63 -33.41
C ALA A 138 -6.28 -24.03 -33.22
N LEU A 139 -7.15 -23.08 -32.83
CA LEU A 139 -8.61 -23.20 -32.71
C LEU A 139 -9.30 -22.64 -33.95
#